data_AF-A0A7L0CD72-F1
#
_entry.id   AF-A0A7L0CD72-F1
#
_cell.length_a   1.000
_cell.length_b   1.000
_cell.length_c   1.000
_cell.angle_alpha   90.00
_cell.angle_beta   90.00
_cell.angle_gamma   90.00
#
_symmetry.space_group_name_H-M   'P 1'
#
loop_
_entity.id
_entity.type
_entity.pdbx_description
1 polymer ?
#
loop_
_entity_poly.entity_id
_entity_poly.type
_entity_poly.pdbx_seq_one_letter_code
_entity_poly.pdbx_strand_id
1 'polypeptide(L)'
;QPVGCLQGEQVWAYFGGQLQPGFPRRIGDEFPGVPGGLDAAVECHPEECGGKTILFFKGDTVYAFDLALRVTKPRSWPGLGPCDAALRWLERYYCLRGTHFQRFNPLTGEVYPSYPRDLRDYFIPCPGREHWNASWGAAGDHCSKMPFQALLSDDTGRIYAFRGGLSFRLDSLRDGHHAWPLGQTWPGLEGEVDAAFAWDGRTYLIQGSQVSIFLSGQGYRRVLGYPRALQDELGVSSADAAFTCPDSANLYLITGDRIRLVNLTQTPRQAGEPMPLPHDHVDGAMCTNDGVFLFHGPSYHQYHSVAQLLGAKELPSQSIATHFFHCPQ
;
A
#
# COMPACT_ATOMS: atom_id res chain seq x y z
N GLN A 1 14.75 3.67 12.03
CA GLN A 1 14.06 2.66 12.86
C GLN A 1 15.13 1.82 13.54
N PRO A 2 14.87 1.22 14.71
CA PRO A 2 15.80 0.28 15.31
C PRO A 2 15.94 -0.97 14.43
N VAL A 3 17.11 -1.61 14.47
CA VAL A 3 17.42 -2.84 13.74
C VAL A 3 17.79 -3.93 14.75
N GLY A 4 17.16 -5.11 14.64
CA GLY A 4 17.49 -6.29 15.43
C GLY A 4 18.39 -7.24 14.65
N CYS A 5 19.45 -7.75 15.28
CA CYS A 5 20.28 -8.82 14.73
C CYS A 5 20.18 -10.06 15.63
N LEU A 6 19.93 -11.23 15.04
CA LEU A 6 19.78 -12.50 15.75
C LEU A 6 20.96 -13.39 15.42
N GLN A 7 21.60 -13.99 16.43
CA GLN A 7 22.67 -14.96 16.23
C GLN A 7 22.71 -15.96 17.38
N GLY A 8 22.55 -17.25 17.06
CA GLY A 8 22.46 -18.31 18.07
C GLY A 8 21.32 -18.02 19.05
N GLU A 9 21.64 -17.95 20.33
CA GLU A 9 20.69 -17.69 21.42
C GLU A 9 20.51 -16.21 21.76
N GLN A 10 21.14 -15.30 21.01
CA GLN A 10 21.28 -13.89 21.37
C GLN A 10 20.62 -12.98 20.33
N VAL A 11 20.10 -11.85 20.82
CA VAL A 11 19.64 -10.72 20.02
C VAL A 11 20.46 -9.47 20.36
N TRP A 12 20.77 -8.66 19.36
CA TRP A 12 21.34 -7.33 19.47
C TRP A 12 20.34 -6.33 18.91
N ALA A 13 20.23 -5.15 19.52
CA ALA A 13 19.43 -4.05 19.00
C ALA A 13 20.32 -2.85 18.70
N TYR A 14 20.14 -2.25 17.53
CA TYR A 14 20.85 -1.07 17.07
C TYR A 14 19.88 0.06 16.77
N PHE A 15 20.23 1.29 17.12
CA PHE A 15 19.50 2.49 16.71
C PHE A 15 20.48 3.55 16.25
N GLY A 16 20.27 4.12 15.05
CA GLY A 16 21.21 5.06 14.45
C GLY A 16 22.62 4.48 14.27
N GLY A 17 22.74 3.16 14.05
CA GLY A 17 24.02 2.45 13.96
C GLY A 17 24.70 2.14 15.31
N GLN A 18 24.11 2.54 16.44
CA GLN A 18 24.70 2.32 17.77
C GLN A 18 24.02 1.17 18.51
N LEU A 19 24.83 0.28 19.09
CA LEU A 19 24.35 -0.80 19.95
C LEU A 19 23.61 -0.21 21.16
N GLN A 20 22.39 -0.69 21.40
CA GLN A 20 21.56 -0.19 22.49
C GLN A 20 22.05 -0.71 23.86
N PRO A 21 22.00 0.11 24.91
CA PRO A 21 22.35 -0.32 26.26
C PRO A 21 21.53 -1.55 26.70
N GLY A 22 22.22 -2.52 27.31
CA GLY A 22 21.59 -3.76 27.78
C GLY A 22 21.43 -4.85 26.72
N PHE A 23 22.03 -4.70 25.54
CA PHE A 23 22.19 -5.74 24.53
C PHE A 23 23.68 -6.17 24.40
N PRO A 24 23.98 -7.43 24.03
CA PRO A 24 23.02 -8.47 23.65
C PRO A 24 22.20 -9.05 24.80
N ARG A 25 21.05 -9.63 24.45
CA ARG A 25 20.15 -10.36 25.37
C ARG A 25 19.86 -11.74 24.83
N ARG A 26 19.50 -12.68 25.71
CA ARG A 26 18.96 -13.96 25.25
C ARG A 26 17.63 -13.74 24.54
N ILE A 27 17.43 -14.45 23.43
CA ILE A 27 16.20 -14.38 22.63
C ILE A 27 14.98 -14.72 23.48
N GLY A 28 15.04 -15.79 24.28
CA GLY A 28 13.91 -16.18 25.15
C GLY A 28 13.58 -15.17 26.25
N ASP A 29 14.53 -14.33 26.66
CA ASP A 29 14.30 -13.28 27.65
C ASP A 29 13.65 -12.05 27.00
N GLU A 30 14.14 -11.66 25.81
CA GLU A 30 13.60 -10.52 25.06
C GLU A 30 12.29 -10.86 24.35
N PHE A 31 12.08 -12.11 23.96
CA PHE A 31 10.89 -12.62 23.27
C PHE A 31 10.40 -13.93 23.94
N PRO A 32 9.67 -13.83 25.07
CA PRO A 32 9.22 -15.00 25.81
C PRO A 32 8.45 -16.01 24.96
N GLY A 33 8.93 -17.26 24.93
CA GLY A 33 8.37 -18.35 24.14
C GLY A 33 8.94 -18.50 22.73
N VAL A 34 9.84 -17.61 22.30
CA VAL A 34 10.60 -17.75 21.05
C VAL A 34 11.91 -18.52 21.34
N PRO A 35 12.22 -19.59 20.58
CA PRO A 35 13.47 -20.31 20.76
C PRO A 35 14.66 -19.53 20.17
N GLY A 36 15.88 -19.80 20.65
CA GLY A 36 17.09 -19.38 19.94
C GLY A 36 17.41 -20.29 18.74
N GLY A 37 18.48 -19.97 18.02
CA GLY A 37 18.86 -20.68 16.79
C GLY A 37 17.79 -20.56 15.71
N LEU A 38 17.31 -19.34 15.49
CA LEU A 38 16.31 -19.00 14.48
C LEU A 38 16.95 -18.96 13.09
N ASP A 39 16.20 -19.41 12.09
CA ASP A 39 16.64 -19.42 10.69
C ASP A 39 16.36 -18.06 10.03
N ALA A 40 15.22 -17.44 10.35
CA ALA A 40 14.83 -16.15 9.81
C ALA A 40 13.92 -15.36 10.77
N ALA A 41 13.77 -14.06 10.51
CA ALA A 41 12.78 -13.22 11.16
C ALA A 41 12.28 -12.14 10.20
N VAL A 42 11.01 -11.72 10.34
CA VAL A 42 10.47 -10.57 9.60
C VAL A 42 9.48 -9.80 10.47
N GLU A 43 9.57 -8.48 10.45
CA GLU A 43 8.61 -7.58 11.07
C GLU A 43 7.29 -7.58 10.30
N CYS A 44 6.17 -7.59 11.04
CA CYS A 44 4.84 -7.46 10.47
C CYS A 44 4.09 -6.29 11.11
N HIS A 45 3.71 -5.33 10.26
CA HIS A 45 3.08 -4.10 10.69
C HIS A 45 1.59 -4.32 11.05
N PRO A 46 1.01 -3.52 11.97
CA PRO A 46 -0.39 -3.66 12.39
C PRO A 46 -1.41 -3.68 11.25
N GLU A 47 -1.15 -2.93 10.20
CA GLU A 47 -2.02 -2.71 9.07
C GLU A 47 -1.99 -3.93 8.12
N GLU A 48 -1.01 -4.82 8.29
CA GLU A 48 -0.83 -6.08 7.55
C GLU A 48 -1.17 -7.31 8.42
N CYS A 49 -0.85 -7.27 9.73
CA CYS A 49 -1.05 -8.38 10.66
C CYS A 49 -2.15 -8.20 11.73
N GLY A 50 -2.79 -7.04 11.82
CA GLY A 50 -3.72 -6.70 12.91
C GLY A 50 -3.06 -6.35 14.25
N GLY A 51 -1.72 -6.30 14.30
CA GLY A 51 -0.93 -5.92 15.47
C GLY A 51 0.56 -5.86 15.15
N LYS A 52 1.35 -5.16 15.99
CA LYS A 52 2.82 -5.10 15.84
C LYS A 52 3.41 -6.46 16.17
N THR A 53 3.73 -7.24 15.14
CA THR A 53 4.15 -8.64 15.29
C THR A 53 5.54 -8.83 14.70
N ILE A 54 6.32 -9.76 15.25
CA ILE A 54 7.52 -10.30 14.60
C ILE A 54 7.27 -11.77 14.32
N LEU A 55 7.50 -12.21 13.09
CA LEU A 55 7.44 -13.62 12.72
C LEU A 55 8.86 -14.18 12.78
N PHE A 56 9.11 -15.14 13.68
CA PHE A 56 10.38 -15.84 13.78
C PHE A 56 10.26 -17.26 13.20
N PHE A 57 11.20 -17.67 12.36
CA PHE A 57 11.17 -18.97 11.67
C PHE A 57 12.21 -19.90 12.29
N LYS A 58 11.81 -21.14 12.58
CA LYS A 58 12.70 -22.22 12.99
C LYS A 58 12.19 -23.56 12.47
N GLY A 59 12.89 -24.13 11.50
CA GLY A 59 12.41 -25.27 10.73
C GLY A 59 11.03 -24.98 10.14
N ASP A 60 10.09 -25.91 10.33
CA ASP A 60 8.70 -25.78 9.84
C ASP A 60 7.77 -24.95 10.75
N THR A 61 8.30 -24.39 11.85
CA THR A 61 7.51 -23.65 12.83
C THR A 61 7.74 -22.15 12.72
N VAL A 62 6.66 -21.38 12.69
CA VAL A 62 6.69 -19.92 12.75
C VAL A 62 6.17 -19.45 14.10
N TYR A 63 6.97 -18.70 14.83
CA TYR A 63 6.63 -18.13 16.13
C TYR A 63 6.21 -16.67 15.91
N ALA A 64 4.90 -16.41 15.93
CA ALA A 64 4.37 -15.07 15.83
C ALA A 64 4.39 -14.40 17.22
N PHE A 65 5.30 -13.46 17.41
CA PHE A 65 5.45 -12.71 18.66
C PHE A 65 4.71 -11.38 18.59
N ASP A 66 3.71 -11.20 19.45
CA ASP A 66 3.00 -9.92 19.59
C ASP A 66 3.80 -8.98 20.50
N LEU A 67 4.24 -7.83 19.97
CA LEU A 67 5.08 -6.87 20.70
C LEU A 67 4.33 -6.16 21.83
N ALA A 68 3.01 -5.98 21.71
CA ALA A 68 2.21 -5.28 22.71
C ALA A 68 1.86 -6.22 23.88
N LEU A 69 1.43 -7.44 23.56
CA LEU A 69 1.03 -8.44 24.56
C LEU A 69 2.22 -9.24 25.11
N ARG A 70 3.37 -9.22 24.43
CA ARG A 70 4.56 -10.03 24.71
C ARG A 70 4.25 -11.53 24.79
N VAL A 71 3.38 -12.00 23.90
CA VAL A 71 2.97 -13.40 23.80
C VAL A 71 3.43 -13.98 22.47
N THR A 72 4.02 -15.18 22.53
CA THR A 72 4.35 -15.98 21.35
C THR A 72 3.20 -16.92 20.99
N LYS A 73 2.81 -16.95 19.72
CA LYS A 73 1.88 -17.92 19.15
C LYS A 73 2.60 -18.75 18.07
N PRO A 74 2.90 -20.04 18.31
CA PRO A 74 3.43 -20.90 17.27
C PRO A 74 2.37 -21.17 16.21
N ARG A 75 2.79 -21.19 14.95
CA ARG A 75 1.99 -21.47 13.75
C ARG A 75 2.72 -22.50 12.90
N SER A 76 1.95 -23.34 12.22
CA SER A 76 2.46 -24.26 11.19
C SER A 76 1.91 -23.84 9.84
N TRP A 77 2.81 -23.55 8.91
CA TRP A 77 2.49 -23.13 7.54
C TRP A 77 3.14 -24.11 6.56
N PRO A 78 2.56 -25.31 6.38
CA PRO A 78 3.20 -26.38 5.61
C PRO A 78 3.45 -26.00 4.14
N GLY A 79 2.62 -25.11 3.57
CA GLY A 79 2.83 -24.59 2.22
C GLY A 79 4.04 -23.65 2.08
N LEU A 80 4.48 -23.01 3.16
CA LEU A 80 5.62 -22.10 3.16
C LEU A 80 6.95 -22.89 3.26
N GLY A 81 7.01 -23.85 4.20
CA GLY A 81 8.24 -24.55 4.57
C GLY A 81 9.28 -23.63 5.28
N PRO A 82 10.48 -24.14 5.63
CA PRO A 82 11.51 -23.37 6.33
C PRO A 82 12.09 -22.26 5.47
N CYS A 83 12.42 -21.13 6.09
CA CYS A 83 13.03 -19.99 5.42
C CYS A 83 14.47 -19.80 5.91
N ASP A 84 15.43 -19.66 5.01
CA ASP A 84 16.83 -19.31 5.34
C ASP A 84 16.97 -17.82 5.68
N ALA A 85 16.07 -17.01 5.12
CA ALA A 85 15.89 -15.61 5.46
C ALA A 85 14.44 -15.19 5.16
N ALA A 86 13.98 -14.12 5.77
CA ALA A 86 12.68 -13.54 5.49
C ALA A 86 12.80 -12.03 5.47
N LEU A 87 12.01 -11.38 4.62
CA LEU A 87 12.01 -9.92 4.55
C LEU A 87 10.63 -9.40 4.17
N ARG A 88 10.35 -8.19 4.63
CA ARG A 88 9.22 -7.38 4.22
C ARG A 88 9.75 -6.27 3.31
N TRP A 89 9.16 -6.11 2.12
CA TRP A 89 9.49 -5.02 1.21
C TRP A 89 8.23 -4.51 0.54
N LEU A 90 7.91 -3.22 0.70
CA LEU A 90 6.70 -2.59 0.14
C LEU A 90 5.43 -3.43 0.38
N GLU A 91 5.11 -3.72 1.66
CA GLU A 91 3.95 -4.54 2.11
C GLU A 91 3.95 -6.02 1.70
N ARG A 92 5.03 -6.50 1.09
CA ARG A 92 5.13 -7.88 0.62
C ARG A 92 6.11 -8.66 1.47
N TYR A 93 5.73 -9.88 1.83
CA TYR A 93 6.49 -10.75 2.70
C TYR A 93 7.09 -11.89 1.88
N TYR A 94 8.39 -12.08 2.03
CA TYR A 94 9.15 -13.05 1.26
C TYR A 94 9.89 -14.00 2.17
N CYS A 95 9.82 -15.29 1.84
CA CYS A 95 10.62 -16.34 2.43
C CYS A 95 11.69 -16.74 1.40
N LEU A 96 12.96 -16.64 1.78
CA LEU A 96 14.10 -16.96 0.94
C LEU A 96 14.63 -18.35 1.30
N ARG A 97 14.97 -19.13 0.27
CA ARG A 97 15.46 -20.52 0.37
C ARG A 97 16.56 -20.71 -0.66
N GLY A 98 17.82 -20.62 -0.23
CA GLY A 98 18.99 -20.54 -1.09
C GLY A 98 18.88 -19.39 -2.09
N THR A 99 18.88 -19.70 -3.39
CA THR A 99 18.74 -18.70 -4.47
C THR A 99 17.30 -18.45 -4.89
N HIS A 100 16.32 -19.06 -4.23
CA HIS A 100 14.91 -18.91 -4.54
C HIS A 100 14.18 -18.12 -3.46
N PHE A 101 13.06 -17.53 -3.82
CA PHE A 101 12.16 -16.89 -2.88
C PHE A 101 10.70 -17.18 -3.23
N GLN A 102 9.85 -17.07 -2.21
CA GLN A 102 8.40 -17.18 -2.34
C GLN A 102 7.70 -16.07 -1.58
N ARG A 103 6.70 -15.45 -2.20
CA ARG A 103 5.84 -14.47 -1.52
C ARG A 103 4.74 -15.20 -0.77
N PHE A 104 4.48 -14.78 0.45
CA PHE A 104 3.45 -15.38 1.29
C PHE A 104 2.57 -14.34 1.97
N ASN A 105 1.37 -14.76 2.39
CA ASN A 105 0.48 -13.98 3.23
C ASN A 105 0.93 -14.11 4.71
N PRO A 106 1.27 -13.01 5.40
CA PRO A 106 1.83 -13.07 6.76
C PRO A 106 0.85 -13.52 7.84
N LEU A 107 -0.45 -13.57 7.54
CA LEU A 107 -1.49 -14.05 8.46
C LEU A 107 -1.77 -15.54 8.26
N THR A 108 -1.90 -15.99 7.01
CA THR A 108 -2.33 -17.36 6.69
C THR A 108 -1.17 -18.30 6.38
N GLY A 109 -0.01 -17.76 6.01
CA GLY A 109 1.13 -18.54 5.49
C GLY A 109 0.93 -19.04 4.06
N GLU A 110 -0.16 -18.65 3.39
CA GLU A 110 -0.45 -19.04 2.02
C GLU A 110 0.60 -18.47 1.07
N VAL A 111 1.15 -19.34 0.21
CA VAL A 111 2.09 -18.96 -0.83
C VAL A 111 1.31 -18.60 -2.08
N TYR A 112 1.58 -17.43 -2.64
CA TYR A 112 0.89 -16.99 -3.85
C TYR A 112 1.26 -17.87 -5.05
N PRO A 113 0.39 -17.94 -6.09
CA PRO A 113 0.72 -18.67 -7.31
C PRO A 113 2.00 -18.17 -7.99
N SER A 114 2.61 -19.05 -8.80
CA SER A 114 3.82 -18.74 -9.59
C SER A 114 5.08 -18.48 -8.75
N TYR A 115 5.19 -19.15 -7.61
CA TYR A 115 6.39 -19.26 -6.79
C TYR A 115 6.83 -20.74 -6.69
N PRO A 116 8.12 -21.02 -6.44
CA PRO A 116 9.21 -20.06 -6.16
C PRO A 116 9.71 -19.31 -7.41
N ARG A 117 10.45 -18.21 -7.18
CA ARG A 117 11.17 -17.42 -8.20
C ARG A 117 12.66 -17.30 -7.82
N ASP A 118 13.54 -17.02 -8.77
CA ASP A 118 14.99 -16.90 -8.54
C ASP A 118 15.35 -15.48 -8.09
N LEU A 119 16.08 -15.34 -6.98
CA LEU A 119 16.51 -14.05 -6.43
C LEU A 119 17.30 -13.20 -7.43
N ARG A 120 18.08 -13.85 -8.30
CA ARG A 120 18.99 -13.20 -9.26
C ARG A 120 18.27 -12.56 -10.45
N ASP A 121 16.99 -12.85 -10.60
CA ASP A 121 16.17 -12.24 -11.63
C ASP A 121 15.45 -10.99 -11.09
N TYR A 122 15.29 -10.86 -9.75
CA TYR A 122 14.44 -9.82 -9.11
C TYR A 122 15.20 -8.93 -8.12
N PHE A 123 15.79 -9.50 -7.08
CA PHE A 123 16.37 -8.75 -5.96
C PHE A 123 17.87 -8.44 -6.14
N ILE A 124 18.59 -9.29 -6.87
CA ILE A 124 20.04 -9.16 -7.05
C ILE A 124 20.31 -8.96 -8.54
N PRO A 125 20.76 -7.77 -9.00
CA PRO A 125 21.07 -7.55 -10.40
C PRO A 125 22.23 -8.46 -10.81
N CYS A 126 21.97 -9.34 -11.77
CA CYS A 126 22.92 -10.32 -12.27
C CYS A 126 23.05 -10.19 -13.80
N PRO A 127 24.27 -10.15 -14.36
CA PRO A 127 24.45 -10.06 -15.82
C PRO A 127 23.73 -11.20 -16.57
N GLY A 128 22.99 -10.84 -17.61
CA GLY A 128 22.23 -11.78 -18.43
C GLY A 128 20.94 -12.31 -17.78
N ARG A 129 20.51 -11.73 -16.66
CA ARG A 129 19.26 -12.04 -15.97
C ARG A 129 18.43 -10.78 -15.80
N GLU A 130 17.21 -10.83 -16.26
CA GLU A 130 16.26 -9.71 -16.18
C GLU A 130 14.88 -10.25 -15.82
N HIS A 131 14.15 -9.48 -15.02
CA HIS A 131 12.71 -9.63 -14.88
C HIS A 131 12.00 -8.45 -15.56
N TRP A 132 10.78 -8.73 -15.98
CA TRP A 132 9.76 -7.96 -16.69
C TRP A 132 9.66 -6.41 -16.61
N ASN A 133 10.44 -5.70 -15.81
CA ASN A 133 10.32 -4.24 -15.67
C ASN A 133 10.55 -3.51 -17.01
N ALA A 134 11.22 -4.18 -17.96
CA ALA A 134 11.33 -3.75 -19.37
C ALA A 134 10.01 -3.78 -20.16
N SER A 135 8.99 -4.53 -19.73
CA SER A 135 7.74 -4.76 -20.49
C SER A 135 6.67 -3.68 -20.32
N TRP A 136 6.78 -2.83 -19.31
CA TRP A 136 5.80 -1.77 -19.03
C TRP A 136 6.13 -0.40 -19.61
N GLY A 137 7.35 -0.24 -20.11
CA GLY A 137 7.83 1.03 -20.64
C GLY A 137 7.57 2.21 -19.69
N ALA A 138 7.10 3.33 -20.25
CA ALA A 138 6.86 4.56 -19.51
C ALA A 138 5.75 4.43 -18.44
N ALA A 139 4.83 3.47 -18.56
CA ALA A 139 3.78 3.26 -17.58
C ALA A 139 4.33 2.68 -16.26
N GLY A 140 5.38 1.86 -16.32
CA GLY A 140 6.07 1.31 -15.13
C GLY A 140 7.12 2.24 -14.53
N ASP A 141 7.62 3.21 -15.31
CA ASP A 141 8.63 4.16 -14.87
C ASP A 141 8.01 5.29 -14.03
N HIS A 142 8.28 5.30 -12.73
CA HIS A 142 7.78 6.31 -11.81
C HIS A 142 8.31 7.74 -12.07
N CYS A 143 9.43 7.88 -12.79
CA CYS A 143 9.97 9.16 -13.22
C CYS A 143 9.46 9.58 -14.61
N SER A 144 8.61 8.78 -15.25
CA SER A 144 7.97 9.19 -16.49
C SER A 144 7.02 10.35 -16.22
N LYS A 145 6.90 11.25 -17.20
CA LYS A 145 5.96 12.39 -17.14
C LYS A 145 4.53 11.98 -17.53
N MET A 146 4.20 10.68 -17.46
CA MET A 146 2.86 10.19 -17.72
C MET A 146 1.94 10.45 -16.51
N PRO A 147 0.68 10.88 -16.72
CA PRO A 147 -0.28 11.09 -15.65
C PRO A 147 -0.64 9.80 -14.92
N PHE A 148 -1.04 9.93 -13.67
CA PHE A 148 -1.70 8.88 -12.89
C PHE A 148 -3.21 9.07 -12.95
N GLN A 149 -3.95 8.01 -13.27
CA GLN A 149 -5.40 8.03 -13.50
C GLN A 149 -6.22 8.01 -12.21
N ALA A 150 -5.60 7.64 -11.09
CA ALA A 150 -6.22 7.75 -9.78
C ALA A 150 -5.15 7.85 -8.69
N LEU A 151 -5.51 8.49 -7.59
CA LEU A 151 -4.74 8.53 -6.36
C LEU A 151 -5.62 8.07 -5.20
N LEU A 152 -5.00 7.46 -4.20
CA LEU A 152 -5.66 6.97 -3.00
C LEU A 152 -4.79 7.33 -1.79
N SER A 153 -5.37 7.97 -0.80
CA SER A 153 -4.88 7.95 0.58
C SER A 153 -5.86 7.13 1.39
N ASP A 154 -5.39 6.08 2.07
CA ASP A 154 -6.25 5.27 2.94
C ASP A 154 -6.21 5.72 4.40
N ASP A 155 -7.14 5.17 5.20
CA ASP A 155 -7.29 5.51 6.62
C ASP A 155 -6.07 5.09 7.47
N THR A 156 -5.16 4.29 6.90
CA THR A 156 -3.91 3.88 7.55
C THR A 156 -2.71 4.77 7.18
N GLY A 157 -2.94 5.77 6.31
CA GLY A 157 -1.92 6.69 5.83
C GLY A 157 -1.11 6.16 4.64
N ARG A 158 -1.49 5.04 4.05
CA ARG A 158 -0.85 4.53 2.84
C ARG A 158 -1.34 5.32 1.64
N ILE A 159 -0.41 5.61 0.74
CA ILE A 159 -0.70 6.40 -0.45
C ILE A 159 -0.36 5.59 -1.69
N TYR A 160 -1.33 5.45 -2.58
CA TYR A 160 -1.17 4.76 -3.86
C TYR A 160 -1.48 5.66 -5.04
N ALA A 161 -0.71 5.47 -6.12
CA ALA A 161 -0.98 6.04 -7.43
C ALA A 161 -1.24 4.93 -8.44
N PHE A 162 -2.19 5.15 -9.35
CA PHE A 162 -2.65 4.16 -10.32
C PHE A 162 -2.33 4.62 -11.75
N ARG A 163 -1.74 3.73 -12.55
CA ARG A 163 -1.45 4.01 -13.95
C ARG A 163 -1.28 2.76 -14.79
N GLY A 164 -1.98 2.65 -15.92
CA GLY A 164 -1.69 1.59 -16.89
C GLY A 164 -1.98 0.17 -16.36
N GLY A 165 -2.95 0.02 -15.47
CA GLY A 165 -3.18 -1.23 -14.72
C GLY A 165 -2.11 -1.55 -13.67
N LEU A 166 -1.29 -0.57 -13.31
CA LEU A 166 -0.26 -0.64 -12.27
C LEU A 166 -0.63 0.23 -11.07
N SER A 167 0.03 -0.08 -9.97
CA SER A 167 -0.03 0.64 -8.72
C SER A 167 1.36 0.93 -8.18
N PHE A 168 1.51 2.13 -7.62
CA PHE A 168 2.74 2.64 -7.05
C PHE A 168 2.45 3.03 -5.61
N ARG A 169 3.37 2.69 -4.71
CA ARG A 169 3.30 3.15 -3.32
C ARG A 169 4.12 4.43 -3.16
N LEU A 170 3.53 5.47 -2.60
CA LEU A 170 4.13 6.80 -2.47
C LEU A 170 4.67 7.10 -1.06
N ASP A 171 4.08 6.50 -0.01
CA ASP A 171 4.44 6.74 1.40
C ASP A 171 5.72 6.02 1.85
N SER A 172 6.24 5.09 1.04
CA SER A 172 7.32 4.18 1.43
C SER A 172 8.71 4.56 0.88
N LEU A 173 9.02 5.86 0.84
CA LEU A 173 10.24 6.42 0.24
C LEU A 173 11.55 5.72 0.63
N ARG A 174 11.64 5.28 1.90
CA ARG A 174 12.85 4.63 2.43
C ARG A 174 13.12 3.26 1.81
N ASP A 175 12.08 2.59 1.34
CA ASP A 175 12.15 1.24 0.77
C ASP A 175 12.29 1.27 -0.76
N GLY A 176 12.36 2.47 -1.34
CA GLY A 176 12.42 2.70 -2.78
C GLY A 176 11.05 2.67 -3.47
N HIS A 177 11.08 2.61 -4.81
CA HIS A 177 9.90 2.67 -5.65
C HIS A 177 9.80 1.44 -6.54
N HIS A 178 8.59 0.89 -6.65
CA HIS A 178 8.30 -0.22 -7.55
C HIS A 178 6.82 -0.19 -7.97
N ALA A 179 6.57 -0.45 -9.25
CA ALA A 179 5.22 -0.58 -9.79
C ALA A 179 4.72 -2.03 -9.62
N TRP A 180 3.44 -2.23 -9.35
CA TRP A 180 2.86 -3.57 -9.24
C TRP A 180 1.55 -3.66 -10.03
N PRO A 181 1.26 -4.77 -10.72
CA PRO A 181 -0.08 -4.99 -11.26
C PRO A 181 -1.11 -4.86 -10.16
N LEU A 182 -2.24 -4.24 -10.49
CA LEU A 182 -3.35 -4.05 -9.56
C LEU A 182 -3.73 -5.33 -8.84
N GLY A 183 -3.93 -6.41 -9.58
CA GLY A 183 -4.31 -7.72 -9.08
C GLY A 183 -3.40 -8.31 -7.99
N GLN A 184 -2.15 -7.83 -7.85
CA GLN A 184 -1.25 -8.29 -6.79
C GLN A 184 -1.57 -7.68 -5.42
N THR A 185 -2.08 -6.45 -5.39
CA THR A 185 -2.47 -5.73 -4.18
C THR A 185 -3.98 -5.83 -3.95
N TRP A 186 -4.79 -5.69 -5.01
CA TRP A 186 -6.25 -5.79 -5.00
C TRP A 186 -6.70 -7.00 -5.83
N PRO A 187 -6.87 -8.18 -5.23
CA PRO A 187 -7.15 -9.41 -5.97
C PRO A 187 -8.39 -9.32 -6.85
N GLY A 188 -8.25 -9.73 -8.11
CA GLY A 188 -9.33 -9.74 -9.10
C GLY A 188 -9.62 -8.38 -9.74
N LEU A 189 -8.75 -7.37 -9.53
CA LEU A 189 -8.80 -6.09 -10.23
C LEU A 189 -7.81 -6.08 -11.40
N GLU A 190 -8.27 -5.63 -12.57
CA GLU A 190 -7.50 -5.53 -13.82
C GLU A 190 -7.92 -4.27 -14.58
N GLY A 191 -7.08 -3.72 -15.45
CA GLY A 191 -7.38 -2.52 -16.24
C GLY A 191 -7.16 -1.20 -15.48
N GLU A 192 -7.73 -0.11 -15.95
CA GLU A 192 -7.52 1.22 -15.36
C GLU A 192 -8.45 1.49 -14.17
N VAL A 193 -7.95 2.26 -13.20
CA VAL A 193 -8.75 2.80 -12.09
C VAL A 193 -8.97 4.28 -12.38
N ASP A 194 -10.22 4.68 -12.52
CA ASP A 194 -10.61 6.05 -12.89
C ASP A 194 -10.68 6.98 -11.67
N ALA A 195 -11.02 6.42 -10.50
CA ALA A 195 -11.04 7.17 -9.24
C ALA A 195 -10.92 6.22 -8.05
N ALA A 196 -10.35 6.72 -6.96
CA ALA A 196 -10.17 5.94 -5.74
C ALA A 196 -10.36 6.80 -4.49
N PHE A 197 -10.92 6.23 -3.42
CA PHE A 197 -11.00 6.88 -2.11
C PHE A 197 -11.06 5.84 -0.99
N ALA A 198 -10.90 6.28 0.26
CA ALA A 198 -11.05 5.43 1.42
C ALA A 198 -12.04 5.98 2.44
N TRP A 199 -12.80 5.12 3.09
CA TRP A 199 -13.67 5.52 4.18
C TRP A 199 -14.02 4.34 5.06
N ASP A 200 -13.92 4.53 6.37
CA ASP A 200 -14.32 3.57 7.41
C ASP A 200 -13.62 2.20 7.26
N GLY A 201 -12.30 2.24 7.10
CA GLY A 201 -11.44 1.07 6.93
C GLY A 201 -11.65 0.35 5.60
N ARG A 202 -12.22 1.02 4.60
CA ARG A 202 -12.50 0.46 3.27
C ARG A 202 -11.93 1.32 2.17
N THR A 203 -11.34 0.68 1.18
CA THR A 203 -10.86 1.29 -0.05
C THR A 203 -11.85 1.03 -1.17
N TYR A 204 -12.24 2.09 -1.88
CA TYR A 204 -13.17 2.09 -2.99
C TYR A 204 -12.39 2.39 -4.26
N LEU A 205 -12.46 1.49 -5.25
CA LEU A 205 -11.80 1.63 -6.55
C LEU A 205 -12.87 1.64 -7.64
N ILE A 206 -12.90 2.72 -8.43
CA ILE A 206 -13.91 2.96 -9.48
C ILE A 206 -13.28 2.62 -10.82
N GLN A 207 -13.97 1.81 -11.62
CA GLN A 207 -13.59 1.44 -12.98
C GLN A 207 -14.85 1.54 -13.88
N GLY A 208 -14.88 2.56 -14.73
CA GLY A 208 -16.04 2.95 -15.53
C GLY A 208 -17.26 3.21 -14.65
N SER A 209 -18.33 2.45 -14.89
CA SER A 209 -19.59 2.55 -14.16
C SER A 209 -19.69 1.58 -12.96
N GLN A 210 -18.57 0.99 -12.54
CA GLN A 210 -18.52 0.05 -11.42
C GLN A 210 -17.60 0.53 -10.29
N VAL A 211 -17.93 0.12 -9.07
CA VAL A 211 -17.08 0.30 -7.88
C VAL A 211 -16.78 -1.04 -7.25
N SER A 212 -15.51 -1.28 -6.90
CA SER A 212 -15.05 -2.38 -6.06
C SER A 212 -14.68 -1.88 -4.68
N ILE A 213 -15.09 -2.58 -3.62
CA ILE A 213 -14.73 -2.25 -2.23
C ILE A 213 -13.80 -3.31 -1.66
N PHE A 214 -12.72 -2.87 -1.03
CA PHE A 214 -11.74 -3.69 -0.33
C PHE A 214 -11.63 -3.24 1.13
N LEU A 215 -11.37 -4.17 2.04
CA LEU A 215 -11.03 -3.82 3.42
C LEU A 215 -9.58 -3.32 3.46
N SER A 216 -9.32 -2.12 3.96
CA SER A 216 -7.98 -1.50 3.93
C SER A 216 -6.97 -2.18 4.87
N GLY A 217 -7.44 -2.97 5.84
CA GLY A 217 -6.59 -3.78 6.72
C GLY A 217 -6.35 -5.21 6.22
N GLN A 218 -5.20 -5.78 6.59
CA GLN A 218 -4.89 -7.22 6.45
C GLN A 218 -4.93 -7.75 5.00
N GLY A 219 -4.39 -6.98 4.05
CA GLY A 219 -4.13 -7.45 2.68
C GLY A 219 -5.29 -7.26 1.68
N TYR A 220 -6.03 -6.16 1.78
CA TYR A 220 -7.03 -5.70 0.79
C TYR A 220 -7.95 -6.81 0.28
N ARG A 221 -8.74 -7.39 1.19
CA ARG A 221 -9.73 -8.39 0.83
C ARG A 221 -10.97 -7.72 0.25
N ARG A 222 -11.40 -8.14 -0.95
CA ARG A 222 -12.62 -7.63 -1.59
C ARG A 222 -13.86 -7.97 -0.76
N VAL A 223 -14.74 -6.99 -0.58
CA VAL A 223 -16.04 -7.16 0.09
C VAL A 223 -16.94 -8.01 -0.81
N LEU A 224 -17.62 -9.00 -0.21
CA LEU A 224 -18.52 -9.89 -0.94
C LEU A 224 -19.66 -9.09 -1.58
N GLY A 225 -19.95 -9.40 -2.85
CA GLY A 225 -21.00 -8.73 -3.61
C GLY A 225 -20.55 -7.49 -4.39
N TYR A 226 -19.25 -7.20 -4.43
CA TYR A 226 -18.62 -6.21 -5.31
C TYR A 226 -17.78 -6.89 -6.41
N PRO A 227 -17.65 -6.28 -7.60
CA PRO A 227 -18.07 -4.92 -7.97
C PRO A 227 -19.59 -4.72 -8.09
N ARG A 228 -20.05 -3.47 -7.94
CA ARG A 228 -21.44 -3.04 -8.12
C ARG A 228 -21.52 -1.79 -8.99
N ALA A 229 -22.71 -1.48 -9.51
CA ALA A 229 -22.94 -0.25 -10.24
C ALA A 229 -22.67 0.98 -9.37
N LEU A 230 -21.87 1.91 -9.90
CA LEU A 230 -21.53 3.16 -9.23
C LEU A 230 -22.77 4.01 -8.94
N GLN A 231 -23.76 3.95 -9.84
CA GLN A 231 -25.04 4.66 -9.71
C GLN A 231 -25.82 4.20 -8.48
N ASP A 232 -25.84 2.89 -8.22
CA ASP A 232 -26.57 2.31 -7.09
C ASP A 232 -25.84 2.57 -5.76
N GLU A 233 -24.51 2.59 -5.79
CA GLU A 233 -23.68 2.72 -4.60
C GLU A 233 -23.41 4.17 -4.18
N LEU A 234 -23.27 5.11 -5.12
CA LEU A 234 -22.87 6.50 -4.86
C LEU A 234 -23.76 7.55 -5.53
N GLY A 235 -24.73 7.14 -6.35
CA GLY A 235 -25.64 8.07 -7.01
C GLY A 235 -25.06 8.77 -8.25
N VAL A 236 -23.93 8.29 -8.80
CA VAL A 236 -23.29 8.86 -10.01
C VAL A 236 -22.96 7.78 -11.04
N SER A 237 -22.87 8.16 -12.32
CA SER A 237 -22.56 7.24 -13.43
C SER A 237 -21.06 7.04 -13.70
N SER A 238 -20.24 8.03 -13.34
CA SER A 238 -18.78 8.06 -13.56
C SER A 238 -18.12 9.01 -12.57
N ALA A 239 -16.79 8.93 -12.44
CA ALA A 239 -15.97 9.88 -11.72
C ALA A 239 -14.54 9.88 -12.29
N ASP A 240 -13.98 11.07 -12.53
CA ASP A 240 -12.59 11.26 -13.00
C ASP A 240 -11.61 11.34 -11.82
N ALA A 241 -12.12 11.70 -10.64
CA ALA A 241 -11.39 11.63 -9.39
C ALA A 241 -12.35 11.53 -8.21
N ALA A 242 -11.86 11.00 -7.11
CA ALA A 242 -12.61 10.91 -5.86
C ALA A 242 -11.67 11.16 -4.69
N PHE A 243 -12.16 11.76 -3.62
CA PHE A 243 -11.43 11.78 -2.36
C PHE A 243 -12.35 11.98 -1.15
N THR A 244 -11.87 11.52 -0.02
CA THR A 244 -12.39 11.74 1.32
C THR A 244 -11.25 12.34 2.13
N CYS A 245 -11.55 13.33 2.96
CA CYS A 245 -10.55 13.87 3.89
C CYS A 245 -10.56 13.07 5.20
N PRO A 246 -9.43 13.05 5.93
CA PRO A 246 -9.37 12.43 7.25
C PRO A 246 -10.53 12.86 8.16
N ASP A 247 -11.05 11.91 8.94
CA ASP A 247 -12.14 12.10 9.91
C ASP A 247 -13.46 12.65 9.31
N SER A 248 -13.65 12.51 8.00
CA SER A 248 -14.83 13.01 7.30
C SER A 248 -15.63 11.90 6.63
N ALA A 249 -16.95 11.98 6.73
CA ALA A 249 -17.87 11.14 5.95
C ALA A 249 -18.24 11.75 4.59
N ASN A 250 -17.66 12.90 4.25
CA ASN A 250 -17.92 13.60 3.00
C ASN A 250 -16.99 13.06 1.91
N LEU A 251 -17.59 12.37 0.94
CA LEU A 251 -16.95 12.00 -0.31
C LEU A 251 -17.12 13.12 -1.32
N TYR A 252 -16.03 13.51 -1.95
CA TYR A 252 -16.01 14.44 -3.06
C TYR A 252 -15.71 13.69 -4.36
N LEU A 253 -16.61 13.79 -5.33
CA LEU A 253 -16.50 13.17 -6.65
C LEU A 253 -16.32 14.25 -7.70
N ILE A 254 -15.32 14.11 -8.54
CA ILE A 254 -15.00 15.06 -9.60
C ILE A 254 -15.37 14.45 -10.96
N THR A 255 -15.98 15.24 -11.83
CA THR A 255 -16.26 14.87 -13.22
C THR A 255 -16.17 16.13 -14.07
N GLY A 256 -15.20 16.16 -14.99
CA GLY A 256 -14.82 17.36 -15.74
C GLY A 256 -14.45 18.52 -14.81
N ASP A 257 -15.12 19.67 -15.01
CA ASP A 257 -14.96 20.91 -14.25
C ASP A 257 -15.84 20.97 -12.98
N ARG A 258 -16.48 19.85 -12.59
CA ARG A 258 -17.46 19.81 -11.50
C ARG A 258 -17.08 18.87 -10.38
N ILE A 259 -17.44 19.26 -9.16
CA ILE A 259 -17.32 18.46 -7.94
C ILE A 259 -18.68 18.28 -7.28
N ARG A 260 -18.99 17.06 -6.86
CA ARG A 260 -20.20 16.69 -6.13
C ARG A 260 -19.84 16.18 -4.75
N LEU A 261 -20.67 16.51 -3.78
CA LEU A 261 -20.58 15.99 -2.41
C LEU A 261 -21.54 14.82 -2.25
N VAL A 262 -21.06 13.71 -1.67
CA VAL A 262 -21.86 12.56 -1.24
C VAL A 262 -21.60 12.36 0.26
N ASN A 263 -22.66 12.30 1.06
CA ASN A 263 -22.53 11.90 2.46
C ASN A 263 -22.56 10.37 2.57
N LEU A 264 -21.43 9.77 2.93
CA LEU A 264 -21.25 8.32 2.97
C LEU A 264 -22.05 7.62 4.06
N THR A 265 -22.56 8.37 5.05
CA THR A 265 -23.44 7.85 6.13
C THR A 265 -24.91 7.75 5.72
N GLN A 266 -25.31 8.38 4.61
CA GLN A 266 -26.69 8.33 4.15
C GLN A 266 -27.00 7.02 3.42
N THR A 267 -28.26 6.56 3.51
CA THR A 267 -28.74 5.38 2.79
C THR A 267 -30.18 5.64 2.31
N PRO A 268 -30.45 5.63 0.99
CA PRO A 268 -29.49 5.52 -0.10
C PRO A 268 -28.54 6.73 -0.14
N ARG A 269 -27.30 6.52 -0.61
CA ARG A 269 -26.37 7.62 -0.86
C ARG A 269 -26.87 8.42 -2.07
N GLN A 270 -26.86 9.73 -1.95
CA GLN A 270 -27.25 10.63 -3.04
C GLN A 270 -26.13 11.63 -3.30
N ALA A 271 -25.83 11.85 -4.58
CA ALA A 271 -24.91 12.88 -4.99
C ALA A 271 -25.62 14.24 -4.97
N GLY A 272 -25.03 15.19 -4.26
CA GLY A 272 -25.50 16.56 -4.22
C GLY A 272 -25.36 17.27 -5.58
N GLU A 273 -25.80 18.52 -5.58
CA GLU A 273 -25.68 19.41 -6.73
C GLU A 273 -24.19 19.64 -7.09
N PRO A 274 -23.85 19.63 -8.39
CA PRO A 274 -22.48 19.84 -8.84
C PRO A 274 -22.06 21.30 -8.64
N MET A 275 -20.90 21.49 -8.02
CA MET A 275 -20.25 22.80 -7.83
C MET A 275 -19.11 22.96 -8.84
N PRO A 276 -18.82 24.18 -9.32
CA PRO A 276 -17.66 24.42 -10.20
C PRO A 276 -16.34 24.23 -9.45
N LEU A 277 -15.34 23.69 -10.14
CA LEU A 277 -13.95 23.66 -9.71
C LEU A 277 -13.14 24.77 -10.39
N PRO A 278 -12.01 25.21 -9.80
CA PRO A 278 -11.08 26.11 -10.46
C PRO A 278 -10.15 25.40 -11.48
N HIS A 279 -10.50 24.18 -11.90
CA HIS A 279 -9.76 23.36 -12.86
C HIS A 279 -10.72 22.87 -13.93
N ASP A 280 -10.29 22.91 -15.20
CA ASP A 280 -11.11 22.42 -16.32
C ASP A 280 -11.21 20.89 -16.34
N HIS A 281 -10.16 20.20 -15.86
CA HIS A 281 -10.15 18.77 -15.59
C HIS A 281 -9.10 18.40 -14.54
N VAL A 282 -9.22 17.19 -13.98
CA VAL A 282 -8.18 16.53 -13.18
C VAL A 282 -8.03 15.08 -13.63
N ASP A 283 -6.86 14.48 -13.42
CA ASP A 283 -6.62 13.05 -13.62
C ASP A 283 -6.81 12.24 -12.32
N GLY A 284 -6.83 12.91 -11.17
CA GLY A 284 -6.93 12.23 -9.89
C GLY A 284 -6.96 13.22 -8.73
N ALA A 285 -7.37 12.74 -7.57
CA ALA A 285 -7.40 13.54 -6.35
C ALA A 285 -7.15 12.67 -5.13
N MET A 286 -6.61 13.28 -4.07
CA MET A 286 -6.59 12.67 -2.74
C MET A 286 -6.66 13.76 -1.67
N CYS A 287 -6.98 13.39 -0.45
CA CYS A 287 -6.89 14.28 0.70
C CYS A 287 -6.15 13.59 1.84
N THR A 288 -5.20 14.30 2.43
CA THR A 288 -4.41 13.85 3.58
C THR A 288 -4.53 14.86 4.72
N ASN A 289 -3.80 14.66 5.81
CA ASN A 289 -3.69 15.66 6.88
C ASN A 289 -3.05 16.98 6.41
N ASP A 290 -2.33 16.96 5.27
CA ASP A 290 -1.67 18.14 4.69
C ASP A 290 -2.58 18.91 3.70
N GLY A 291 -3.80 18.42 3.46
CA GLY A 291 -4.79 19.07 2.61
C GLY A 291 -5.25 18.24 1.42
N VAL A 292 -5.85 18.92 0.44
CA VAL A 292 -6.41 18.35 -0.79
C VAL A 292 -5.41 18.50 -1.92
N PHE A 293 -5.15 17.41 -2.63
CA PHE A 293 -4.24 17.35 -3.77
C PHE A 293 -5.05 17.02 -5.02
N LEU A 294 -4.98 17.89 -6.03
CA LEU A 294 -5.56 17.65 -7.36
C LEU A 294 -4.45 17.43 -8.37
N PHE A 295 -4.53 16.34 -9.11
CA PHE A 295 -3.49 15.90 -10.05
C PHE A 295 -3.92 16.18 -11.47
N HIS A 296 -3.00 16.73 -12.27
CA HIS A 296 -3.22 17.06 -13.68
C HIS A 296 -1.90 16.91 -14.44
N GLY A 297 -1.86 15.96 -15.36
CA GLY A 297 -0.69 15.58 -16.12
C GLY A 297 0.44 15.10 -15.20
N PRO A 298 1.67 15.60 -15.39
CA PRO A 298 2.81 15.28 -14.54
C PRO A 298 2.87 16.10 -13.23
N SER A 299 1.85 16.90 -12.95
CA SER A 299 1.84 17.90 -11.87
C SER A 299 0.64 17.76 -10.95
N TYR A 300 0.70 18.42 -9.80
CA TYR A 300 -0.42 18.51 -8.85
C TYR A 300 -0.54 19.90 -8.23
N HIS A 301 -1.72 20.23 -7.74
CA HIS A 301 -2.05 21.46 -7.01
C HIS A 301 -2.49 21.09 -5.59
N GLN A 302 -2.02 21.82 -4.58
CA GLN A 302 -2.35 21.56 -3.18
C GLN A 302 -3.18 22.70 -2.59
N TYR A 303 -4.26 22.34 -1.90
CA TYR A 303 -5.16 23.24 -1.19
C TYR A 303 -5.20 22.82 0.28
N HIS A 304 -5.19 23.77 1.22
CA HIS A 304 -5.21 23.47 2.65
C HIS A 304 -6.56 22.89 3.13
N SER A 305 -7.63 23.06 2.34
CA SER A 305 -8.96 22.53 2.67
C SER A 305 -9.86 22.54 1.43
N VAL A 306 -10.97 21.80 1.51
CA VAL A 306 -12.02 21.85 0.48
C VAL A 306 -12.62 23.25 0.35
N ALA A 307 -12.79 23.99 1.46
CA ALA A 307 -13.30 25.35 1.41
C ALA A 307 -12.39 26.29 0.60
N GLN A 308 -11.07 26.10 0.71
CA GLN A 308 -10.12 26.83 -0.13
C GLN A 308 -10.23 26.40 -1.58
N LEU A 309 -10.29 25.09 -1.85
CA LEU A 309 -10.43 24.58 -3.22
C LEU A 309 -11.64 25.19 -3.93
N LEU A 310 -12.79 25.29 -3.25
CA LEU A 310 -14.03 25.81 -3.84
C LEU A 310 -14.07 27.35 -3.92
N GLY A 311 -13.23 28.06 -3.15
CA GLY A 311 -13.21 29.53 -3.10
C GLY A 311 -12.01 30.18 -3.79
N ALA A 312 -10.99 29.41 -4.15
CA ALA A 312 -9.75 29.92 -4.72
C ALA A 312 -9.78 29.93 -6.26
N LYS A 313 -8.88 30.72 -6.85
CA LYS A 313 -8.41 30.48 -8.21
C LYS A 313 -7.39 29.34 -8.20
N GLU A 314 -7.11 28.79 -9.38
CA GLU A 314 -6.07 27.78 -9.57
C GLU A 314 -4.75 28.23 -8.91
N LEU A 315 -4.24 27.40 -8.00
CA LEU A 315 -2.96 27.63 -7.31
C LEU A 315 -1.78 27.14 -8.17
N PRO A 316 -0.53 27.51 -7.88
CA PRO A 316 0.63 26.99 -8.60
C PRO A 316 0.75 25.46 -8.51
N SER A 317 1.21 24.84 -9.59
CA SER A 317 1.42 23.40 -9.67
C SER A 317 2.81 22.98 -9.20
N GLN A 318 2.95 21.75 -8.71
CA GLN A 318 4.21 21.11 -8.33
C GLN A 318 4.40 19.80 -9.10
N SER A 319 5.65 19.39 -9.33
CA SER A 319 6.00 18.15 -10.05
C SER A 319 5.72 16.91 -9.19
N ILE A 320 4.95 15.95 -9.73
CA ILE A 320 4.69 14.66 -9.07
C ILE A 320 5.99 13.86 -8.94
N ALA A 321 6.74 13.73 -10.03
CA ALA A 321 7.98 12.96 -10.09
C ALA A 321 9.03 13.47 -9.10
N THR A 322 9.15 14.79 -8.94
CA THR A 322 10.12 15.38 -8.02
C THR A 322 9.64 15.28 -6.56
N HIS A 323 8.37 15.57 -6.29
CA HIS A 323 7.86 15.62 -4.91
C HIS A 323 7.61 14.23 -4.31
N PHE A 324 6.90 13.36 -5.03
CA PHE A 324 6.50 12.05 -4.53
C PHE A 324 7.51 10.94 -4.81
N PHE A 325 8.30 11.07 -5.88
CA PHE A 325 9.23 10.03 -6.30
C PHE A 325 10.71 10.43 -6.23
N HIS A 326 11.03 11.67 -5.84
CA HIS A 326 12.40 12.18 -5.72
C HIS A 326 13.24 11.98 -7.00
N CYS A 327 12.57 12.03 -8.15
CA CYS A 327 13.24 11.93 -9.44
C CYS A 327 14.12 13.16 -9.68
N PRO A 328 15.25 12.99 -10.40
CA PRO A 328 16.06 14.11 -10.85
C PRO A 328 15.23 15.11 -11.67
N GLN A 329 15.57 16.39 -11.57
CA GLN A 329 15.02 17.44 -12.42
C GLN A 329 15.60 17.39 -13.84
#